data_AF-A0A7X6ZK41-F1
#
_entry.id   AF-A0A7X6ZK41-F1
#
_cell.length_a   1.000
_cell.length_b   1.000
_cell.length_c   1.000
_cell.angle_alpha   90.00
_cell.angle_beta   90.00
_cell.angle_gamma   90.00
#
_symmetry.space_group_name_H-M   'P 1'
#
loop_
_entity.id
_entity.type
_entity.pdbx_description
1 polymer ?
#
loop_
_entity_poly.entity_id
_entity_poly.type
_entity_poly.pdbx_seq_one_letter_code
_entity_poly.pdbx_strand_id
1 'polypeptide(L)'
;MRIRASIDGRGYLTVENTLLKDANLHHNKFVQIFADKKSKVIAFKFYKKEEVGSFALVKQGKNTLIFVKGALKSIAIAKPNSKMQLIKKDEWWVLALGGTLDFDNLVHFPCRSTRNIPMVSINKRGTLILNKSCLEYIDTSVYQSVNASFNSEKQKFILEFFEEEGFLSVRTIGSHAEISFMGTLSSFGFKMSSITQRIKCEISKNILVFSVK
;
A
#
# COMPACT_ATOMS: atom_id res chain seq x y z
N MET A 1 -0.88 11.56 -25.09
CA MET A 1 -0.88 12.79 -24.26
C MET A 1 0.35 12.79 -23.34
N ARG A 2 0.96 13.96 -23.07
CA ARG A 2 2.14 14.09 -22.20
C ARG A 2 1.97 15.26 -21.22
N ILE A 3 2.34 15.06 -19.97
CA ILE A 3 2.31 16.09 -18.91
C ILE A 3 3.73 16.28 -18.38
N ARG A 4 4.18 17.53 -18.26
CA ARG A 4 5.46 17.84 -17.63
C ARG A 4 5.38 17.56 -16.12
N ALA A 5 6.43 16.97 -15.58
CA ALA A 5 6.57 16.69 -14.17
C ALA A 5 8.03 16.88 -13.74
N SER A 6 8.24 17.04 -12.44
CA SER A 6 9.58 17.09 -11.83
C SER A 6 9.61 16.24 -10.58
N ILE A 7 10.78 15.70 -10.23
CA ILE A 7 10.96 15.00 -8.95
C ILE A 7 11.90 15.80 -8.06
N ASP A 8 11.47 16.04 -6.82
CA ASP A 8 12.30 16.71 -5.82
C ASP A 8 13.23 15.73 -5.08
N GLY A 9 14.22 16.26 -4.36
CA GLY A 9 15.17 15.45 -3.59
C GLY A 9 14.54 14.61 -2.45
N ARG A 10 13.30 14.91 -2.08
CA ARG A 10 12.54 14.14 -1.08
C ARG A 10 11.81 12.95 -1.71
N GLY A 11 11.75 12.89 -3.04
CA GLY A 11 11.11 11.83 -3.81
C GLY A 11 9.63 12.07 -4.07
N TYR A 12 9.21 13.33 -4.16
CA TYR A 12 7.89 13.71 -4.64
C TYR A 12 7.93 14.05 -6.13
N LEU A 13 7.10 13.38 -6.91
CA LEU A 13 6.77 13.77 -8.26
C LEU A 13 5.75 14.92 -8.20
N THR A 14 6.12 16.06 -8.76
CA THR A 14 5.36 17.31 -8.77
C THR A 14 4.77 17.52 -10.15
N VAL A 15 3.46 17.78 -10.19
CA VAL A 15 2.72 18.06 -11.42
C VAL A 15 1.86 19.31 -11.20
N GLU A 16 1.86 20.24 -12.16
CA GLU A 16 1.02 21.43 -12.08
C GLU A 16 -0.47 21.07 -12.17
N ASN A 17 -1.30 21.74 -11.38
CA ASN A 17 -2.74 21.45 -11.29
C ASN A 17 -3.48 21.72 -12.61
N THR A 18 -3.02 22.70 -13.40
CA THR A 18 -3.53 23.00 -14.74
C THR A 18 -3.34 21.81 -15.68
N LEU A 19 -2.14 21.24 -15.71
CA LEU A 19 -1.86 20.07 -16.54
C LEU A 19 -2.65 18.83 -16.12
N LEU A 20 -2.92 18.65 -14.82
CA LEU A 20 -3.83 17.60 -14.34
C LEU A 20 -5.29 17.87 -14.72
N LYS A 21 -5.71 19.14 -14.82
CA LYS A 21 -7.04 19.51 -15.29
C LYS A 21 -7.19 19.16 -16.76
N ASP A 22 -6.22 19.53 -17.59
CA ASP A 22 -6.18 19.20 -19.02
C ASP A 22 -6.18 17.68 -19.26
N ALA A 23 -5.61 16.93 -18.32
CA ALA A 23 -5.60 15.47 -18.32
C ALA A 23 -6.88 14.80 -17.80
N ASN A 24 -7.84 15.60 -17.33
CA ASN A 24 -9.01 15.14 -16.57
C ASN A 24 -8.66 14.28 -15.34
N LEU A 25 -7.53 14.58 -14.69
CA LEU A 25 -7.06 13.92 -13.45
C LEU A 25 -7.29 14.77 -12.19
N HIS A 26 -7.72 16.02 -12.36
CA HIS A 26 -7.85 16.96 -11.24
C HIS A 26 -8.88 16.54 -10.17
N HIS A 27 -9.88 15.73 -10.55
CA HIS A 27 -10.87 15.16 -9.63
C HIS A 27 -10.35 13.95 -8.83
N ASN A 28 -9.23 13.36 -9.24
CA ASN A 28 -8.64 12.24 -8.55
C ASN A 28 -7.99 12.71 -7.25
N LYS A 29 -8.06 11.87 -6.23
CA LYS A 29 -7.52 12.11 -4.89
C LYS A 29 -6.46 11.09 -4.49
N PHE A 30 -6.39 9.97 -5.21
CA PHE A 30 -5.53 8.84 -4.90
C PHE A 30 -4.82 8.33 -6.14
N VAL A 31 -3.71 7.61 -5.93
CA VAL A 31 -2.92 6.99 -6.99
C VAL A 31 -2.30 5.68 -6.53
N GLN A 32 -2.46 4.61 -7.30
CA GLN A 32 -1.65 3.40 -7.15
C GLN A 32 -0.40 3.50 -7.99
N ILE A 33 0.72 3.02 -7.46
CA ILE A 33 2.03 3.13 -8.08
C ILE A 33 2.52 1.73 -8.39
N PHE A 34 3.00 1.53 -9.61
CA PHE A 34 3.56 0.28 -10.08
C PHE A 34 4.97 0.54 -10.58
N ALA A 35 5.85 -0.44 -10.44
CA ALA A 35 7.24 -0.30 -10.80
C ALA A 35 7.69 -1.54 -11.60
N ASP A 36 8.40 -1.29 -12.69
CA ASP A 36 9.15 -2.31 -13.41
C ASP A 36 10.65 -2.04 -13.23
N LYS A 37 11.30 -2.95 -12.51
CA LYS A 37 12.74 -2.90 -12.23
C LYS A 37 13.59 -3.13 -13.48
N LYS A 38 13.12 -3.94 -14.44
CA LYS A 38 13.82 -4.30 -15.67
C LYS A 38 13.81 -3.11 -16.62
N SER A 39 12.63 -2.57 -16.93
CA SER A 39 12.50 -1.46 -17.89
C SER A 39 12.71 -0.08 -17.27
N LYS A 40 12.93 0.02 -15.95
CA LYS A 40 13.13 1.29 -15.23
C LYS A 40 11.95 2.25 -15.42
N VAL A 41 10.74 1.72 -15.28
CA VAL A 41 9.50 2.46 -15.47
C VAL A 41 8.69 2.50 -14.18
N ILE A 42 8.06 3.64 -13.93
CA ILE A 42 7.02 3.79 -12.90
C ILE A 42 5.70 4.10 -13.60
N ALA A 43 4.67 3.31 -13.30
CA ALA A 43 3.32 3.50 -13.83
C ALA A 43 2.35 3.89 -12.71
N PHE A 44 1.31 4.64 -13.07
CA PHE A 44 0.35 5.22 -12.15
C PHE A 44 -1.07 4.96 -12.63
N LYS A 45 -1.94 4.56 -11.70
CA LYS A 45 -3.41 4.55 -11.87
C LYS A 45 -4.02 5.53 -10.88
N PHE A 46 -4.81 6.48 -11.39
CA PHE A 46 -5.41 7.53 -10.57
C PHE A 46 -6.86 7.18 -10.21
N TYR A 47 -7.27 7.48 -8.98
CA TYR A 47 -8.60 7.14 -8.46
C TYR A 47 -9.25 8.33 -7.74
N LYS A 48 -10.58 8.42 -7.86
CA LYS A 48 -11.39 9.41 -7.11
C LYS A 48 -11.60 8.97 -5.66
N LYS A 49 -11.73 7.66 -5.44
CA LYS A 49 -11.91 7.02 -4.14
C LYS A 49 -10.61 6.32 -3.71
N GLU A 50 -10.46 6.11 -2.40
CA GLU A 50 -9.29 5.44 -1.83
C GLU A 50 -9.32 3.95 -2.19
N GLU A 51 -8.24 3.46 -2.80
CA GLU A 51 -8.08 2.05 -3.15
C GLU A 51 -6.98 1.41 -2.29
N VAL A 52 -7.04 0.08 -2.13
CA VAL A 52 -6.06 -0.66 -1.33
C VAL A 52 -4.64 -0.41 -1.88
N GLY A 53 -3.74 0.05 -1.01
CA GLY A 53 -2.36 0.36 -1.37
C GLY A 53 -2.17 1.65 -2.18
N SER A 54 -3.21 2.46 -2.36
CA SER A 54 -3.10 3.77 -3.02
C SER A 54 -2.46 4.83 -2.10
N PHE A 55 -1.76 5.78 -2.72
CA PHE A 55 -1.22 6.96 -2.06
C PHE A 55 -2.20 8.12 -2.24
N ALA A 56 -2.37 8.95 -1.21
CA ALA A 56 -3.09 10.20 -1.34
C ALA A 56 -2.29 11.20 -2.18
N LEU A 57 -2.97 11.91 -3.08
CA LEU A 57 -2.42 13.04 -3.81
C LEU A 57 -2.36 14.26 -2.89
N VAL A 58 -1.18 14.85 -2.71
CA VAL A 58 -1.00 16.01 -1.83
C VAL A 58 -1.09 17.28 -2.65
N LYS A 59 -2.09 18.13 -2.38
CA LYS A 59 -2.19 19.45 -3.02
C LYS A 59 -1.25 20.43 -2.32
N GLN A 60 -0.42 21.13 -3.09
CA GLN A 60 0.49 22.16 -2.59
C GLN A 60 0.48 23.36 -3.53
N GLY A 61 -0.33 24.37 -3.19
CA GLY A 61 -0.50 25.57 -4.01
C GLY A 61 -0.94 25.21 -5.44
N LYS A 62 -0.16 25.65 -6.44
CA LYS A 62 -0.41 25.36 -7.86
C LYS A 62 -0.06 23.93 -8.30
N ASN A 63 0.48 23.11 -7.41
CA ASN A 63 0.97 21.77 -7.72
C ASN A 63 0.22 20.67 -6.99
N THR A 64 0.29 19.46 -7.53
CA THR A 64 -0.03 18.21 -6.87
C THR A 64 1.24 17.38 -6.74
N LEU A 65 1.47 16.82 -5.56
CA LEU A 65 2.61 15.96 -5.25
C LEU A 65 2.17 14.50 -5.17
N ILE A 66 3.00 13.61 -5.72
CA ILE A 66 2.85 12.17 -5.66
C ILE A 66 4.12 11.59 -5.05
N PHE A 67 4.00 10.85 -3.95
CA PHE A 67 5.16 10.27 -3.27
C PHE A 67 5.67 9.02 -4.01
N VAL A 68 6.87 9.11 -4.61
CA VAL A 68 7.45 8.05 -5.47
C VAL A 68 8.80 7.53 -4.97
N LYS A 69 9.31 8.02 -3.83
CA LYS A 69 10.64 7.68 -3.29
C LYS A 69 10.88 6.17 -3.22
N GLY A 70 9.89 5.41 -2.74
CA GLY A 70 10.00 3.95 -2.61
C GLY A 70 10.04 3.24 -3.96
N ALA A 71 9.18 3.66 -4.90
CA ALA A 71 9.17 3.12 -6.25
C ALA A 71 10.49 3.41 -7.00
N LEU A 72 11.03 4.62 -6.88
CA LEU A 72 12.35 4.98 -7.43
C LEU A 72 13.47 4.08 -6.89
N LYS A 73 13.47 3.82 -5.59
CA LYS A 73 14.42 2.89 -4.96
C LYS A 73 14.27 1.46 -5.51
N SER A 74 13.05 0.98 -5.70
CA SER A 74 12.81 -0.38 -6.22
C SER A 74 13.36 -0.59 -7.63
N ILE A 75 13.44 0.47 -8.43
CA ILE A 75 14.02 0.45 -9.78
C ILE A 75 15.48 0.92 -9.83
N ALA A 76 16.12 1.14 -8.68
CA ALA A 76 17.52 1.56 -8.54
C ALA A 76 17.88 2.91 -9.20
N ILE A 77 16.97 3.89 -9.13
CA ILE A 77 17.24 5.26 -9.59
C ILE A 77 17.50 6.15 -8.38
N ALA A 78 18.77 6.56 -8.22
CA ALA A 78 19.22 7.35 -7.08
C ALA A 78 18.93 8.86 -7.21
N LYS A 79 18.98 9.39 -8.44
CA LYS A 79 18.76 10.81 -8.74
C LYS A 79 17.93 10.95 -10.02
N PRO A 80 16.60 11.07 -9.90
CA PRO A 80 15.77 11.38 -11.05
C PRO A 80 16.13 12.78 -11.60
N ASN A 81 16.22 12.91 -12.94
CA ASN A 81 16.32 14.20 -13.61
C ASN A 81 15.17 15.16 -13.21
N SER A 82 15.45 16.45 -13.08
CA SER A 82 14.47 17.45 -12.66
C SER A 82 13.37 17.71 -13.70
N LYS A 83 13.58 17.37 -14.97
CA LYS A 83 12.59 17.50 -16.06
C LYS A 83 12.18 16.13 -16.54
N MET A 84 10.93 15.75 -16.26
CA MET A 84 10.35 14.47 -16.64
C MET A 84 8.99 14.66 -17.31
N GLN A 85 8.48 13.59 -17.90
CA GLN A 85 7.17 13.57 -18.50
C GLN A 85 6.38 12.34 -18.04
N LEU A 86 5.14 12.59 -17.65
CA LEU A 86 4.13 11.55 -17.54
C LEU A 86 3.48 11.38 -18.91
N ILE A 87 3.54 10.15 -19.44
CA ILE A 87 2.99 9.79 -20.74
C ILE A 87 1.75 8.94 -20.50
N LYS A 88 0.61 9.34 -21.09
CA LYS A 88 -0.59 8.51 -21.06
C LYS A 88 -0.42 7.33 -22.02
N LYS A 89 -0.63 6.11 -21.52
CA LYS A 89 -0.71 4.86 -22.28
C LYS A 89 -1.95 4.10 -21.80
N ASP A 90 -3.00 4.08 -22.62
CA ASP A 90 -4.31 3.53 -22.26
C ASP A 90 -4.85 4.14 -20.95
N GLU A 91 -5.12 3.30 -19.96
CA GLU A 91 -5.55 3.69 -18.60
C GLU A 91 -4.40 4.13 -17.68
N TRP A 92 -3.15 3.95 -18.12
CA TRP A 92 -1.95 4.17 -17.32
C TRP A 92 -1.30 5.52 -17.62
N TRP A 93 -0.67 6.07 -16.58
CA TRP A 93 0.27 7.17 -16.71
C TRP A 93 1.66 6.68 -16.39
N VAL A 94 2.62 7.01 -17.24
CA VAL A 94 3.91 6.33 -17.24
C VAL A 94 5.02 7.36 -17.16
N LEU A 95 5.86 7.20 -16.16
CA LEU A 95 7.13 7.91 -16.03
C LEU A 95 8.23 6.99 -16.57
N ALA A 96 8.61 7.20 -17.83
CA ALA A 96 9.71 6.46 -18.46
C ALA A 96 11.04 7.13 -18.10
N LEU A 97 11.92 6.39 -17.43
CA LEU A 97 13.21 6.88 -16.93
C LEU A 97 14.41 6.32 -17.70
N GLY A 98 14.19 5.71 -18.86
CA GLY A 98 15.25 5.18 -19.73
C GLY A 98 14.92 3.89 -20.47
N GLY A 99 13.77 3.26 -20.25
CA GLY A 99 13.39 2.01 -20.94
C GLY A 99 11.98 1.99 -21.52
N THR A 100 11.70 0.95 -22.30
CA THR A 100 10.40 0.67 -22.91
C THR A 100 9.49 -0.01 -21.90
N LEU A 101 8.33 0.56 -21.62
CA LEU A 101 7.37 -0.05 -20.70
C LEU A 101 6.96 -1.44 -21.17
N ASP A 102 7.14 -2.41 -20.28
CA ASP A 102 6.58 -3.76 -20.35
C ASP A 102 5.54 -3.90 -19.23
N PHE A 103 4.28 -4.07 -19.62
CA PHE A 103 3.17 -4.14 -18.67
C PHE A 103 3.15 -5.45 -17.89
N ASP A 104 3.72 -6.53 -18.43
CA ASP A 104 3.71 -7.86 -17.80
C ASP A 104 4.63 -7.91 -16.58
N ASN A 105 5.59 -7.00 -16.50
CA ASN A 105 6.57 -6.90 -15.42
C ASN A 105 6.22 -5.82 -14.37
N LEU A 106 5.05 -5.19 -14.45
CA LEU A 106 4.63 -4.18 -13.49
C LEU A 106 4.25 -4.80 -12.15
N VAL A 107 5.03 -4.47 -11.12
CA VAL A 107 4.74 -4.88 -9.74
C VAL A 107 4.12 -3.71 -8.99
N HIS A 108 2.97 -3.94 -8.34
CA HIS A 108 2.33 -2.94 -7.48
C HIS A 108 3.26 -2.59 -6.31
N PHE A 109 3.51 -1.29 -6.12
CA PHE A 109 4.20 -0.72 -4.98
C PHE A 109 3.18 -0.11 -4.03
N PRO A 110 2.66 -0.87 -3.04
CA PRO A 110 1.57 -0.40 -2.20
C PRO A 110 2.01 0.62 -1.15
N CYS A 111 1.19 1.64 -0.92
CA CYS A 111 1.31 2.57 0.19
C CYS A 111 1.29 1.83 1.54
N ARG A 112 2.13 2.27 2.48
CA ARG A 112 2.22 1.65 3.79
C ARG A 112 1.05 1.98 4.73
N SER A 113 0.44 3.13 4.52
CA SER A 113 -0.64 3.69 5.33
C SER A 113 -1.63 4.36 4.40
N THR A 114 -2.51 3.56 3.79
CA THR A 114 -3.79 4.08 3.27
C THR A 114 -4.55 4.61 4.48
N ARG A 115 -4.89 5.90 4.45
CA ARG A 115 -5.18 6.72 5.64
C ARG A 115 -6.47 6.30 6.34
N ASN A 116 -7.37 5.58 5.65
CA ASN A 116 -8.67 5.19 6.21
C ASN A 116 -9.07 3.74 5.90
N ILE A 117 -8.14 2.90 5.45
CA ILE A 117 -8.43 1.49 5.17
C ILE A 117 -7.72 0.67 6.25
N PRO A 118 -8.47 -0.03 7.13
CA PRO A 118 -7.91 -1.06 8.00
C PRO A 118 -7.17 -2.10 7.17
N MET A 119 -5.90 -2.32 7.48
CA MET A 119 -5.06 -3.26 6.75
C MET A 119 -4.20 -4.08 7.68
N VAL A 120 -4.10 -5.36 7.33
CA VAL A 120 -3.13 -6.29 7.88
C VAL A 120 -2.02 -6.50 6.85
N SER A 121 -0.77 -6.33 7.27
CA SER A 121 0.38 -6.73 6.48
C SER A 121 0.96 -8.04 7.03
N ILE A 122 1.21 -9.01 6.18
CA ILE A 122 1.92 -10.24 6.54
C ILE A 122 3.36 -10.10 6.06
N ASN A 123 4.31 -9.97 6.99
CA ASN A 123 5.72 -9.87 6.63
C ASN A 123 6.30 -11.27 6.27
N LYS A 124 7.56 -11.31 5.79
CA LYS A 124 8.22 -12.56 5.37
C LYS A 124 8.47 -13.56 6.52
N ARG A 125 8.39 -13.11 7.78
CA ARG A 125 8.57 -13.92 8.99
C ARG A 125 7.24 -14.42 9.56
N GLY A 126 6.11 -14.07 8.94
CA GLY A 126 4.78 -14.45 9.44
C GLY A 126 4.29 -13.55 10.57
N THR A 127 4.85 -12.35 10.75
CA THR A 127 4.27 -11.35 11.64
C THR A 127 3.13 -10.64 10.92
N LEU A 128 1.98 -10.55 11.58
CA LEU A 128 0.90 -9.65 11.18
C LEU A 128 1.19 -8.25 11.72
N ILE A 129 1.03 -7.25 10.87
CA ILE A 129 1.19 -5.84 11.22
C ILE A 129 -0.12 -5.13 10.92
N LEU A 130 -0.81 -4.69 11.98
CA LEU A 130 -2.02 -3.90 11.92
C LEU A 130 -1.65 -2.43 11.72
N ASN A 131 -2.17 -1.77 10.69
CA ASN A 131 -1.90 -0.35 10.48
C ASN A 131 -2.66 0.53 11.46
N LYS A 132 -2.31 1.82 11.52
CA LYS A 132 -2.96 2.82 12.38
C LYS A 132 -4.50 2.79 12.28
N SER A 133 -5.05 2.64 11.07
CA SER A 133 -6.50 2.58 10.90
C SER A 133 -7.12 1.38 11.62
N CYS A 134 -6.46 0.22 11.72
CA CYS A 134 -6.97 -0.88 12.55
C CYS A 134 -7.06 -0.50 14.04
N LEU A 135 -6.07 0.25 14.53
CA LEU A 135 -5.99 0.68 15.93
C LEU A 135 -7.04 1.75 16.30
N GLU A 136 -7.65 2.39 15.29
CA GLU A 136 -8.79 3.29 15.49
C GLU A 136 -10.10 2.51 15.76
N TYR A 137 -10.16 1.22 15.40
CA TYR A 137 -11.32 0.36 15.65
C TYR A 137 -11.10 -0.64 16.79
N ILE A 138 -9.87 -1.11 16.98
CA ILE A 138 -9.48 -2.03 18.06
C ILE A 138 -8.42 -1.35 18.90
N ASP A 139 -8.76 -1.02 20.13
CA ASP A 139 -7.78 -0.50 21.08
C ASP A 139 -6.85 -1.63 21.55
N THR A 140 -5.74 -1.80 20.84
CA THR A 140 -4.73 -2.83 21.15
C THR A 140 -3.87 -2.49 22.37
N SER A 141 -4.14 -1.38 23.07
CA SER A 141 -3.61 -1.14 24.42
C SER A 141 -4.44 -1.84 25.50
N VAL A 142 -5.73 -2.05 25.23
CA VAL A 142 -6.67 -2.82 26.06
C VAL A 142 -6.71 -4.28 25.61
N TYR A 143 -6.94 -4.52 24.32
CA TYR A 143 -6.97 -5.88 23.77
C TYR A 143 -5.57 -6.37 23.39
N GLN A 144 -4.87 -6.96 24.35
CA GLN A 144 -3.45 -7.34 24.23
C GLN A 144 -3.23 -8.78 23.76
N SER A 145 -4.30 -9.51 23.47
CA SER A 145 -4.23 -10.90 23.04
C SER A 145 -5.28 -11.23 21.99
N VAL A 146 -5.05 -12.30 21.21
CA VAL A 146 -5.92 -12.66 20.08
C VAL A 146 -6.00 -14.18 19.88
N ASN A 147 -7.21 -14.67 19.57
CA ASN A 147 -7.43 -16.02 19.05
C ASN A 147 -7.67 -15.97 17.55
N ALA A 148 -7.12 -16.95 16.84
CA ALA A 148 -7.20 -17.03 15.40
C ALA A 148 -7.95 -18.29 14.96
N SER A 149 -8.90 -18.11 14.05
CA SER A 149 -9.52 -19.21 13.32
C SER A 149 -9.39 -18.97 11.81
N PHE A 150 -9.45 -20.05 11.03
CA PHE A 150 -9.37 -20.00 9.59
C PHE A 150 -10.58 -20.70 8.97
N ASN A 151 -11.31 -19.96 8.13
CA ASN A 151 -12.34 -20.52 7.28
C ASN A 151 -11.70 -20.90 5.93
N SER A 152 -11.48 -22.20 5.71
CA SER A 152 -10.84 -22.74 4.52
C SER A 152 -11.66 -22.57 3.24
N GLU A 153 -12.98 -22.66 3.32
CA GLU A 153 -13.87 -22.46 2.16
C GLU A 153 -13.79 -21.04 1.61
N LYS A 154 -13.74 -20.05 2.51
CA LYS A 154 -13.70 -18.62 2.15
C LYS A 154 -12.27 -18.07 2.08
N GLN A 155 -11.26 -18.85 2.47
CA GLN A 155 -9.87 -18.43 2.62
C GLN A 155 -9.75 -17.18 3.52
N LYS A 156 -10.44 -17.19 4.67
CA LYS A 156 -10.51 -16.05 5.59
C LYS A 156 -9.96 -16.39 6.95
N PHE A 157 -9.05 -15.56 7.44
CA PHE A 157 -8.69 -15.51 8.85
C PHE A 157 -9.67 -14.64 9.62
N ILE A 158 -10.07 -15.12 10.79
CA ILE A 158 -10.90 -14.40 11.76
C ILE A 158 -10.08 -14.31 13.04
N LEU A 159 -9.79 -13.08 13.45
CA LEU A 159 -9.05 -12.74 14.65
C LEU A 159 -10.00 -12.13 15.65
N GLU A 160 -10.16 -12.77 16.80
CA GLU A 160 -10.94 -12.26 17.92
C GLU A 160 -10.00 -11.76 19.01
N PHE A 161 -10.14 -10.49 19.36
CA PHE A 161 -9.27 -9.79 20.30
C PHE A 161 -9.83 -9.84 21.72
N PHE A 162 -8.95 -10.08 22.68
CA PHE A 162 -9.27 -10.23 24.10
C PHE A 162 -8.32 -9.36 24.94
N GLU A 163 -8.79 -8.95 26.12
CA GLU A 163 -7.99 -8.15 27.05
C GLU A 163 -6.80 -8.97 27.57
N GLU A 164 -7.05 -10.19 28.07
CA GLU A 164 -6.00 -11.01 28.70
C GLU A 164 -5.92 -12.47 28.18
N GLU A 165 -7.02 -13.12 27.77
CA GLU A 165 -7.09 -14.59 27.57
C GLU A 165 -6.93 -15.10 26.11
N GLY A 166 -6.13 -14.44 25.27
CA GLY A 166 -5.86 -14.87 23.89
C GLY A 166 -4.59 -15.71 23.74
N PHE A 167 -4.59 -16.61 22.75
CA PHE A 167 -3.47 -17.51 22.47
C PHE A 167 -2.22 -16.80 21.95
N LEU A 168 -2.40 -15.70 21.21
CA LEU A 168 -1.31 -14.92 20.62
C LEU A 168 -1.27 -13.53 21.25
N SER A 169 -0.07 -13.05 21.56
CA SER A 169 0.13 -11.69 22.08
C SER A 169 0.08 -10.64 20.95
N VAL A 170 -0.55 -9.51 21.26
CA VAL A 170 -0.62 -8.30 20.44
C VAL A 170 0.29 -7.25 21.07
N ARG A 171 1.25 -6.73 20.30
CA ARG A 171 2.17 -5.67 20.76
C ARG A 171 1.91 -4.37 20.03
N THR A 172 1.47 -3.34 20.75
CA THR A 172 1.29 -1.99 20.20
C THR A 172 2.63 -1.23 20.14
N ILE A 173 2.96 -0.66 18.99
CA ILE A 173 4.20 0.09 18.72
C ILE A 173 3.85 1.41 18.01
N GLY A 174 3.52 2.42 18.81
CA GLY A 174 3.22 3.78 18.32
C GLY A 174 2.02 3.83 17.39
N SER A 175 2.24 3.72 16.08
CA SER A 175 1.20 3.84 15.04
C SER A 175 0.76 2.51 14.42
N HIS A 176 1.19 1.38 14.96
CA HIS A 176 0.83 0.04 14.48
C HIS A 176 0.84 -0.96 15.64
N ALA A 177 0.31 -2.15 15.41
CA ALA A 177 0.44 -3.28 16.31
C ALA A 177 0.97 -4.51 15.57
N GLU A 178 1.72 -5.36 16.27
CA GLU A 178 2.34 -6.56 15.74
C GLU A 178 1.82 -7.82 16.45
N ILE A 179 1.61 -8.89 15.69
CA ILE A 179 1.23 -10.22 16.20
C ILE A 179 2.16 -11.25 15.56
N SER A 180 2.84 -12.05 16.38
CA SER A 180 3.61 -13.20 15.87
C SER A 180 2.64 -14.29 15.42
N PHE A 181 2.55 -14.52 14.12
CA PHE A 181 1.51 -15.36 13.51
C PHE A 181 2.09 -16.51 12.69
N MET A 182 3.41 -16.71 12.73
CA MET A 182 4.12 -17.70 11.91
C MET A 182 3.63 -19.13 12.18
N GLY A 183 3.49 -19.51 13.46
CA GLY A 183 3.00 -20.82 13.86
C GLY A 183 1.57 -21.05 13.40
N THR A 184 0.72 -20.03 13.53
CA THR A 184 -0.68 -20.04 13.12
C THR A 184 -0.85 -20.16 11.60
N LEU A 185 -0.09 -19.40 10.80
CA LEU A 185 -0.12 -19.55 9.34
C LEU A 185 0.26 -20.96 8.93
N SER A 186 1.32 -21.50 9.54
CA SER A 186 1.81 -22.85 9.26
C SER A 186 0.79 -23.93 9.66
N SER A 187 0.13 -23.80 10.81
CA SER A 187 -0.88 -24.77 11.27
C SER A 187 -2.12 -24.83 10.36
N PHE A 188 -2.44 -23.73 9.68
CA PHE A 188 -3.53 -23.67 8.70
C PHE A 188 -3.05 -23.91 7.24
N GLY A 189 -1.81 -24.36 7.04
CA GLY A 189 -1.28 -24.72 5.72
C GLY A 189 -0.96 -23.53 4.81
N PHE A 190 -0.91 -22.31 5.35
CA PHE A 190 -0.64 -21.11 4.56
C PHE A 190 0.85 -20.94 4.28
N LYS A 191 1.23 -20.93 3.01
CA LYS A 191 2.63 -20.74 2.60
C LYS A 191 3.06 -19.28 2.76
N MET A 192 4.21 -19.10 3.40
CA MET A 192 4.81 -17.78 3.57
C MET A 192 5.24 -17.20 2.22
N SER A 193 4.75 -16.00 1.91
CA SER A 193 5.15 -15.25 0.73
C SER A 193 6.58 -14.70 0.88
N SER A 194 7.34 -14.71 -0.23
CA SER A 194 8.68 -14.11 -0.31
C SER A 194 8.66 -12.58 -0.25
N ILE A 195 7.47 -11.97 -0.37
CA ILE A 195 7.20 -10.54 -0.27
C ILE A 195 6.16 -10.26 0.82
N THR A 196 6.21 -9.07 1.42
CA THR A 196 5.18 -8.62 2.35
C THR A 196 3.84 -8.48 1.63
N GLN A 197 2.83 -9.21 2.09
CA GLN A 197 1.47 -9.08 1.58
C GLN A 197 0.72 -8.00 2.37
N ARG A 198 -0.20 -7.31 1.70
CA ARG A 198 -1.00 -6.23 2.27
C ARG A 198 -2.45 -6.47 1.94
N ILE A 199 -3.25 -6.69 2.98
CA ILE A 199 -4.59 -7.22 2.86
C ILE A 199 -5.53 -6.25 3.57
N LYS A 200 -6.58 -5.82 2.86
CA LYS A 200 -7.67 -5.08 3.48
C LYS A 200 -8.38 -6.01 4.47
N CYS A 201 -8.62 -5.52 5.68
CA CYS A 201 -9.43 -6.24 6.65
C CYS A 201 -10.77 -5.53 6.90
N GLU A 202 -11.70 -6.31 7.41
CA GLU A 202 -12.98 -5.86 7.93
C GLU A 202 -12.88 -5.96 9.45
N ILE A 203 -13.31 -4.91 10.16
CA ILE A 203 -13.30 -4.88 11.62
C ILE A 203 -14.71 -4.60 12.11
N SER A 204 -15.18 -5.41 13.04
CA SER A 204 -16.45 -5.23 13.73
C SER A 204 -16.24 -5.54 15.21
N LYS A 205 -16.36 -4.52 16.07
CA LYS A 205 -16.03 -4.62 17.51
C LYS A 205 -14.58 -5.12 17.68
N ASN A 206 -14.38 -6.18 18.46
CA ASN A 206 -13.12 -6.85 18.72
C ASN A 206 -12.77 -7.94 17.69
N ILE A 207 -13.49 -8.04 16.56
CA ILE A 207 -13.25 -9.06 15.53
C ILE A 207 -12.66 -8.42 14.28
N LEU A 208 -11.54 -8.94 13.81
CA LEU A 208 -10.90 -8.58 12.55
C LEU A 208 -10.91 -9.77 11.59
N VAL A 209 -11.40 -9.55 10.37
CA VAL A 209 -11.43 -10.56 9.31
C VAL A 209 -10.60 -10.11 8.12
N PHE A 210 -9.75 -10.99 7.60
CA PHE A 210 -9.00 -10.72 6.36
C PHE A 210 -8.93 -11.96 5.46
N SER A 211 -8.99 -11.74 4.15
CA SER A 211 -8.93 -12.82 3.16
C SER A 211 -7.52 -12.99 2.64
N VAL A 212 -7.03 -14.21 2.65
CA VAL A 212 -5.76 -14.57 2.04
C VAL A 212 -6.02 -15.22 0.68
N LYS A 213 -5.12 -14.99 -0.28
CA LYS A 213 -5.16 -15.58 -1.62
C LYS A 213 -3.86 -16.30 -1.89
#